data_AF-A0A392PSC2-F1
#
_entry.id   AF-A0A392PSC2-F1
#
_cell.length_a   1.000
_cell.length_b   1.000
_cell.length_c   1.000
_cell.angle_alpha   90.00
_cell.angle_beta   90.00
_cell.angle_gamma   90.00
#
_symmetry.space_group_name_H-M   'P 1'
#
loop_
_entity.id
_entity.type
_entity.pdbx_description
1 polymer ?
#
loop_
_entity_poly.entity_id
_entity_poly.type
_entity_poly.pdbx_seq_one_letter_code
_entity_poly.pdbx_strand_id
1 'polypeptide(L)'
;MIDVDSIMRGIEVDEFEKAITSLGSEKRVNLKLLDTTFLSLLRPDGHPGPYRQFQPFAKDKNAKVQNDCLHWCLPGPIDSWNDIVMEMLVNG
;
A
#
# COMPACT_ATOMS: atom_id res chain seq x y z
N MET A 1 18.41 12.87 3.39
CA MET A 1 17.27 13.78 3.18
C MET A 1 16.06 13.02 3.66
N ILE A 2 15.35 13.52 4.67
CA ILE A 2 14.12 12.87 5.15
C ILE A 2 13.03 13.20 4.13
N ASP A 3 12.51 12.19 3.45
CA ASP A 3 11.42 12.36 2.48
C ASP A 3 10.06 12.50 3.19
N VAL A 4 9.08 13.07 2.49
CA VAL A 4 7.72 13.30 3.04
C VAL A 4 7.05 11.97 3.41
N ASP A 5 7.29 10.92 2.64
CA ASP A 5 6.68 9.60 2.88
C ASP A 5 7.16 9.00 4.20
N SER A 6 8.44 9.16 4.54
CA SER A 6 9.04 8.75 5.81
C SER A 6 8.50 9.55 6.99
N ILE A 7 8.18 10.84 6.81
CA ILE A 7 7.55 11.66 7.85
C ILE A 7 6.12 11.18 8.09
N MET A 8 5.33 11.03 7.02
CA MET A 8 3.94 10.57 7.11
C MET A 8 3.88 9.18 7.72
N ARG A 9 4.79 8.28 7.32
CA ARG A 9 4.89 6.94 7.91
C ARG A 9 5.19 6.98 9.41
N GLY A 10 6.10 7.85 9.85
CA GLY A 10 6.38 8.02 11.28
C GLY A 10 5.13 8.45 12.06
N ILE A 11 4.38 9.42 11.54
CA ILE A 11 3.13 9.88 12.15
C ILE A 11 2.09 8.75 12.21
N GLU A 12 1.93 7.96 11.14
CA GLU A 12 1.01 6.81 11.12
C GLU A 12 1.32 5.79 12.23
N VAL A 13 2.60 5.47 12.43
CA VAL A 13 3.06 4.53 13.46
C VAL A 13 2.84 5.11 14.86
N ASP A 14 3.21 6.38 15.09
CA ASP A 14 3.02 7.05 16.38
C ASP A 14 1.53 7.10 16.78
N GLU A 15 0.62 7.39 15.85
CA GLU A 15 -0.82 7.42 16.10
C GLU A 15 -1.39 6.02 16.37
N PHE A 16 -0.86 4.99 15.69
CA PHE A 16 -1.22 3.60 15.96
C PHE A 16 -0.82 3.18 17.38
N GLU A 17 0.40 3.51 17.82
CA GLU A 17 0.87 3.21 19.18
C GLU A 17 0.04 3.90 20.27
N LYS A 18 -0.33 5.17 20.05
CA LYS A 18 -1.25 5.92 20.92
C LYS A 18 -2.63 5.26 20.98
N ALA A 19 -3.16 4.82 19.83
CA ALA A 19 -4.43 4.11 19.77
C ALA A 19 -4.40 2.80 20.56
N ILE A 20 -3.34 1.99 20.45
CA ILE A 20 -3.23 0.74 21.22
C ILE A 20 -3.12 1.02 22.72
N THR A 21 -2.32 2.01 23.12
CA THR A 21 -2.12 2.37 24.53
C THR A 21 -3.42 2.86 25.17
N SER A 22 -4.19 3.69 24.45
CA SER A 22 -5.48 4.19 24.94
C SER A 22 -6.55 3.09 24.98
N LEU A 23 -6.64 2.23 23.97
CA LEU A 23 -7.62 1.13 23.91
C LEU A 23 -7.34 0.03 24.95
N GLY A 24 -6.07 -0.21 25.27
CA GLY A 24 -5.65 -1.26 26.22
C GLY A 24 -6.10 -1.04 27.66
N SER A 25 -6.55 0.16 28.02
CA SER A 25 -7.03 0.47 29.38
C SER A 25 -8.52 0.17 29.60
N GLU A 26 -9.33 0.08 28.53
CA GLU A 26 -10.79 0.03 28.66
C GLU A 26 -11.50 -1.09 27.88
N LYS A 27 -10.90 -1.67 26.83
CA LYS A 27 -11.57 -2.71 26.02
C LYS A 27 -10.63 -3.80 25.52
N ARG A 28 -11.14 -5.04 25.47
CA ARG A 28 -10.51 -6.24 24.88
C ARG A 28 -10.37 -6.15 23.34
N VAL A 29 -9.88 -5.04 22.80
CA VAL A 29 -9.71 -4.85 21.35
C VAL A 29 -8.32 -5.32 20.95
N ASN A 30 -8.25 -6.33 20.06
CA ASN A 30 -7.01 -6.77 19.44
C ASN A 30 -6.82 -5.99 18.13
N LEU A 31 -6.08 -4.88 18.21
CA LEU A 31 -5.74 -4.05 17.06
C LEU A 31 -4.34 -4.42 16.57
N LYS A 32 -4.20 -4.67 15.27
CA LYS A 32 -2.92 -4.99 14.61
C LYS A 32 -2.70 -4.08 13.40
N LEU A 33 -1.44 -3.75 13.13
CA LEU A 33 -1.05 -2.96 11.97
C LEU A 33 -0.69 -3.89 10.81
N LEU A 34 -1.38 -3.74 9.68
CA LEU A 34 -0.93 -4.33 8.41
C LEU A 34 0.12 -3.40 7.81
N ASP A 35 1.40 -3.67 8.07
CA ASP A 35 2.51 -2.90 7.53
C ASP A 35 2.92 -3.42 6.15
N THR A 36 2.44 -2.76 5.09
CA THR A 36 2.83 -3.05 3.71
C THR A 36 3.77 -2.01 3.12
N THR A 37 4.19 -0.99 3.88
CA THR A 37 4.86 0.21 3.33
C THR A 37 6.19 -0.14 2.67
N PHE A 38 7.08 -0.83 3.38
CA PHE A 38 8.40 -1.18 2.84
C PHE A 38 8.31 -2.19 1.69
N LEU A 39 7.48 -3.22 1.84
CA LEU A 39 7.12 -4.19 0.80
C LEU A 39 6.69 -3.50 -0.50
N SER A 40 5.84 -2.49 -0.38
CA SER A 40 5.26 -1.78 -1.54
C SER A 40 6.26 -0.85 -2.20
N LEU A 41 7.13 -0.22 -1.41
CA LEU A 41 8.22 0.63 -1.92
C LEU A 41 9.20 -0.14 -2.81
N LEU A 42 9.38 -1.44 -2.55
CA LEU A 42 10.23 -2.32 -3.36
C LEU A 42 9.60 -2.72 -4.71
N ARG A 43 8.35 -2.33 -4.98
CA ARG A 43 7.57 -2.83 -6.11
C ARG A 43 7.10 -1.74 -7.11
N PRO A 44 7.93 -0.76 -7.52
CA PRO A 44 7.50 0.24 -8.51
C PRO A 44 7.12 -0.38 -9.87
N ASP A 45 7.58 -1.60 -10.15
CA ASP A 45 7.22 -2.39 -11.32
C ASP A 45 5.74 -2.84 -11.34
N GLY A 46 5.08 -2.83 -10.18
CA GLY A 46 3.69 -3.28 -10.05
C GLY A 46 2.66 -2.26 -10.52
N HIS A 47 3.06 -1.03 -10.84
CA HIS A 47 2.13 0.02 -11.26
C HIS A 47 1.71 -0.13 -12.73
N PRO A 48 0.46 0.26 -13.10
CA PRO A 48 0.02 0.28 -14.50
C PRO A 48 0.84 1.20 -15.40
N GLY A 49 1.44 2.26 -14.84
CA GLY A 49 2.14 3.27 -15.62
C GLY A 49 1.20 3.83 -16.70
N PRO A 50 1.58 3.79 -18.00
CA PRO A 50 0.71 4.30 -19.06
C PRO A 50 -0.50 3.40 -19.33
N TYR A 51 -0.49 2.14 -18.86
CA TYR A 51 -1.50 1.11 -19.17
C TYR A 51 -2.66 1.07 -18.19
N ARG A 52 -2.96 2.19 -17.52
CA ARG A 52 -4.18 2.32 -16.70
C ARG A 52 -5.46 2.08 -17.53
N GLN A 53 -5.45 2.46 -18.80
CA GLN A 53 -6.55 2.21 -19.74
C GLN A 53 -6.18 1.07 -20.70
N PHE A 54 -7.19 0.38 -21.21
CA PHE A 54 -6.99 -0.70 -22.18
C PHE A 54 -6.42 -0.14 -23.49
N GLN A 55 -5.23 -0.62 -23.88
CA GLN A 55 -4.54 -0.29 -25.14
C GLN A 55 -4.42 1.22 -25.42
N PRO A 56 -3.73 1.98 -24.55
CA PRO A 56 -3.71 3.45 -24.59
C PRO A 56 -2.99 4.02 -25.85
N PHE A 57 -2.23 3.18 -26.56
CA PHE A 57 -1.48 3.53 -27.77
C PHE A 57 -2.02 2.87 -29.05
N ALA A 58 -3.21 2.24 -29.02
CA ALA A 58 -3.73 1.53 -30.20
C ALA A 58 -4.02 2.44 -31.40
N LYS A 59 -4.44 3.68 -31.14
CA LYS A 59 -4.76 4.68 -32.19
C LYS A 59 -3.55 5.50 -32.63
N ASP A 60 -2.66 5.79 -31.69
CA ASP A 60 -1.43 6.56 -31.93
C ASP A 60 -0.32 6.05 -31.01
N LYS A 61 0.78 5.58 -31.60
CA LYS A 61 1.94 5.07 -30.88
C LYS A 61 2.69 6.16 -30.11
N ASN A 62 2.48 7.43 -30.47
CA ASN A 62 3.11 8.60 -29.84
C ASN A 62 2.14 9.36 -28.92
N ALA A 63 0.97 8.78 -28.60
CA ALA A 63 -0.01 9.42 -27.74
C ALA A 63 0.60 9.79 -26.38
N LYS A 64 0.32 11.00 -25.89
CA LYS A 64 0.67 11.38 -24.52
C LYS A 64 -0.43 10.89 -23.58
N VAL A 65 -0.09 9.97 -22.69
CA VAL A 65 -1.03 9.31 -21.77
C VAL A 65 -0.64 9.57 -20.32
N GLN A 66 -1.61 9.47 -19.41
CA GLN A 66 -1.34 9.59 -17.98
C GLN A 66 -0.55 8.36 -17.50
N ASN A 67 0.54 8.58 -16.78
CA ASN A 67 1.20 7.52 -16.01
C ASN A 67 0.55 7.42 -14.63
N ASP A 68 0.02 6.25 -14.32
CA ASP A 68 -0.51 5.91 -13.01
C ASP A 68 0.57 5.24 -12.18
N CYS A 69 1.06 5.95 -11.17
CA CYS A 69 2.03 5.46 -10.18
C CYS A 69 1.40 5.29 -8.80
N LEU A 70 0.07 5.31 -8.70
CA LEU A 70 -0.66 5.19 -7.44
C LEU A 70 -1.34 3.81 -7.33
N HIS A 71 -1.98 3.36 -8.40
CA HIS A 71 -2.69 2.08 -8.42
C HIS A 71 -1.77 0.91 -8.75
N TRP A 72 -2.24 -0.31 -8.54
CA TRP A 72 -1.51 -1.55 -8.80
C TRP A 72 -2.16 -2.34 -9.95
N CYS A 73 -1.34 -2.98 -10.77
CA CYS A 73 -1.79 -4.00 -11.71
C CYS A 73 -2.35 -5.23 -11.00
N LEU A 74 -3.21 -5.97 -11.69
CA LEU A 74 -3.70 -7.29 -11.28
C LEU A 74 -3.42 -8.34 -12.37
N PRO A 75 -2.84 -9.50 -12.04
CA PRO A 75 -2.23 -9.84 -10.75
C PRO A 75 -1.00 -8.97 -10.43
N GLY A 76 -0.65 -8.77 -9.16
CA GLY A 76 0.37 -7.80 -8.77
C GLY A 76 0.70 -7.72 -7.27
N PRO A 77 1.42 -6.68 -6.81
CA PRO A 77 1.86 -6.54 -5.41
C PRO A 77 0.74 -6.63 -4.36
N ILE A 78 -0.47 -6.21 -4.74
CA ILE A 78 -1.64 -6.25 -3.88
C ILE A 78 -2.04 -7.69 -3.50
N ASP A 79 -1.69 -8.68 -4.32
CA ASP A 79 -1.93 -10.09 -4.00
C ASP A 79 -1.09 -10.51 -2.79
N SER A 80 0.15 -10.03 -2.67
CA SER A 80 0.99 -10.25 -1.49
C SER A 80 0.44 -9.57 -0.23
N TRP A 81 -0.25 -8.43 -0.36
CA TRP A 81 -0.92 -7.81 0.79
C TRP A 81 -2.04 -8.70 1.29
N ASN A 82 -2.81 -9.30 0.37
CA ASN A 82 -3.88 -10.24 0.71
C ASN A 82 -3.31 -11.49 1.42
N ASP A 83 -2.18 -12.02 0.96
CA ASP A 83 -1.52 -13.16 1.63
C ASP A 83 -1.14 -12.81 3.08
N ILE A 84 -0.58 -11.63 3.32
CA ILE A 84 -0.23 -11.15 4.67
C ILE A 84 -1.49 -10.98 5.54
N VAL A 85 -2.57 -10.41 4.98
CA VAL A 85 -3.84 -10.29 5.70
C VAL A 85 -4.37 -11.67 6.09
N MET A 86 -4.36 -12.63 5.16
CA MET A 86 -4.82 -13.99 5.45
C MET A 86 -3.97 -14.65 6.53
N GLU A 87 -2.66 -14.49 6.49
CA GLU A 87 -1.75 -15.00 7.52
C GLU A 87 -2.06 -14.38 8.89
N MET A 88 -2.25 -13.05 8.95
CA MET A 88 -2.61 -12.35 10.18
C MET A 88 -3.97 -12.77 10.76
N LEU A 89 -4.92 -13.16 9.91
CA LEU A 89 -6.25 -13.62 10.31
C LEU A 89 -6.27 -15.07 10.79
N VAL A 90 -5.48 -15.94 10.14
CA VAL A 90 -5.49 -17.38 10.42
C VAL A 90 -4.53 -17.74 11.55
N ASN A 91 -3.36 -17.12 11.62
CA ASN A 91 -2.28 -17.50 12.54
C ASN A 91 -1.89 -16.40 13.55
N GLY A 92 -2.43 -15.18 13.42
CA GLY A 92 -2.10 -14.07 14.29
C GLY A 92 -3.00 -13.95 15.51
#